data_AF-A0A292QVA7-F1
#
_entry.id   AF-A0A292QVA7-F1
#
_cell.length_a   1.000
_cell.length_b   1.000
_cell.length_c   1.000
_cell.angle_alpha   90.00
_cell.angle_beta   90.00
_cell.angle_gamma   90.00
#
_symmetry.space_group_name_H-M   'P 1'
#
loop_
_entity.id
_entity.type
_entity.pdbx_description
1 polymer ?
#
loop_
_entity_poly.entity_id
_entity_poly.type
_entity_poly.pdbx_seq_one_letter_code
_entity_poly.pdbx_strand_id
1 'polypeptide(L)'
;MKTNAIRLYRNPKKLNFVKIYSILGSENSIVPLAVKDSFSSLGMTSGSFITSQEKGYDRFIDEVGTEIVWLGGVPIYKWLFDKTVFNIYGLDSKYDARNLKKLEKKQKNTASPSFKSLGSMTESLAYNSVKNMWIVDGAITSERLLDSRNPQEFIGYAIKEAFSLCFLYYAGGKIQKFLENNAMKKHNRNIALDARVLENNYIKQIFKDGTIKSSLDAFDKIKKDPIELYDFLHKNPNNAIVKIAKQSDIIVSYKNTDKIDTRAYIDLEKIETLKKDLNKLYEQYKEAAQKGENTEKFFKKVKKLKRCSIITNIGTSIFALGILAPGVMLIKRKFFDQDSEFQTKRDIRNQMIKDGIIN
;
A
#
# COMPACT_ATOMS: atom_id res chain seq x y z
N MET A 1 -7.01 -20.04 10.75
CA MET A 1 -5.65 -20.39 10.23
C MET A 1 -5.02 -19.13 9.65
N LYS A 2 -3.72 -18.91 9.85
CA LYS A 2 -3.07 -17.58 9.88
C LYS A 2 -3.21 -16.69 8.64
N THR A 3 -3.88 -15.57 8.87
CA THR A 3 -4.08 -14.36 8.08
C THR A 3 -2.75 -13.60 7.87
N ASN A 4 -2.58 -12.96 6.71
CA ASN A 4 -1.33 -12.29 6.27
C ASN A 4 -0.83 -11.13 7.17
N ALA A 5 -1.58 -10.74 8.22
CA ALA A 5 -1.11 -9.82 9.26
C ALA A 5 -0.14 -10.48 10.28
N ILE A 6 -0.15 -11.82 10.42
CA ILE A 6 0.69 -12.56 11.39
C ILE A 6 2.04 -13.01 10.79
N ARG A 7 2.37 -12.60 9.55
CA ARG A 7 3.65 -12.96 8.92
C ARG A 7 4.87 -12.29 9.58
N LEU A 8 4.66 -11.39 10.54
CA LEU A 8 5.69 -10.81 11.41
C LEU A 8 6.15 -11.77 12.54
N TYR A 9 5.35 -12.76 12.93
CA TYR A 9 5.58 -13.48 14.21
C TYR A 9 5.76 -15.00 14.13
N ARG A 10 5.89 -15.61 12.94
CA ARG A 10 5.99 -17.10 12.85
C ARG A 10 7.20 -17.68 12.13
N ASN A 11 8.27 -16.90 11.96
CA ASN A 11 9.57 -17.45 11.62
C ASN A 11 10.65 -16.51 12.17
N PRO A 12 11.32 -16.80 13.30
CA PRO A 12 12.42 -15.99 13.81
C PRO A 12 13.69 -16.19 12.97
N LYS A 13 13.56 -16.36 11.65
CA LYS A 13 14.66 -16.12 10.71
C LYS A 13 14.70 -14.61 10.50
N LYS A 14 15.50 -13.95 11.35
CA LYS A 14 15.93 -12.54 11.33
C LYS A 14 15.15 -11.65 10.35
N LEU A 15 14.37 -10.70 10.88
CA LEU A 15 13.84 -9.58 10.11
C LEU A 15 14.99 -8.90 9.36
N ASN A 16 15.18 -9.28 8.11
CA ASN A 16 16.29 -8.80 7.31
C ASN A 16 15.87 -7.43 6.76
N PHE A 17 16.74 -6.44 6.87
CA PHE A 17 16.56 -5.07 6.37
C PHE A 17 15.98 -5.03 4.94
N VAL A 18 16.36 -5.99 4.09
CA VAL A 18 15.83 -6.17 2.73
C VAL A 18 14.31 -6.41 2.69
N LYS A 19 13.79 -7.22 3.63
CA LYS A 19 12.36 -7.51 3.74
C LYS A 19 11.58 -6.27 4.18
N ILE A 20 12.17 -5.45 5.05
CA ILE A 20 11.59 -4.17 5.47
C ILE A 20 11.41 -3.24 4.27
N TYR A 21 12.46 -3.02 3.44
CA TYR A 21 12.32 -2.18 2.24
C TYR A 21 11.28 -2.70 1.27
N SER A 22 11.22 -4.00 1.03
CA SER A 22 10.20 -4.55 0.13
C SER A 22 8.79 -4.33 0.66
N ILE A 23 8.57 -4.54 1.96
CA ILE A 23 7.28 -4.28 2.61
C ILE A 23 6.91 -2.79 2.51
N LEU A 24 7.88 -1.90 2.75
CA LEU A 24 7.71 -0.46 2.71
C LEU A 24 7.52 0.11 1.29
N GLY A 25 8.14 -0.53 0.29
CA GLY A 25 8.02 -0.16 -1.12
C GLY A 25 6.89 -0.87 -1.87
N SER A 26 6.04 -1.64 -1.18
CA SER A 26 4.95 -2.40 -1.79
C SER A 26 3.62 -1.66 -1.68
N GLU A 27 2.97 -1.44 -2.81
CA GLU A 27 1.64 -0.82 -2.90
C GLU A 27 0.51 -1.71 -2.34
N ASN A 28 0.78 -2.99 -2.05
CA ASN A 28 -0.22 -3.93 -1.51
C ASN A 28 -0.04 -4.20 -0.01
N SER A 29 0.92 -3.53 0.63
CA SER A 29 1.21 -3.68 2.06
C SER A 29 0.51 -2.59 2.87
N ILE A 30 -0.10 -2.96 4.00
CA ILE A 30 -0.68 -2.00 4.96
C ILE A 30 0.43 -1.30 5.76
N VAL A 31 1.59 -1.93 5.94
CA VAL A 31 2.68 -1.39 6.77
C VAL A 31 3.14 0.02 6.35
N PRO A 32 3.39 0.34 5.06
CA PRO A 32 3.72 1.71 4.69
C PRO A 32 2.57 2.69 4.92
N LEU A 33 1.31 2.27 4.82
CA LEU A 33 0.17 3.12 5.22
C LEU A 33 0.23 3.40 6.71
N ALA A 34 0.56 2.39 7.52
CA ALA A 34 0.62 2.49 8.98
C ALA A 34 1.64 3.50 9.43
N VAL A 35 2.85 3.37 8.87
CA VAL A 35 3.93 4.31 9.15
C VAL A 35 3.49 5.73 8.78
N LYS A 36 2.94 5.95 7.59
CA LYS A 36 2.50 7.29 7.16
C LYS A 36 1.39 7.86 8.07
N ASP A 37 0.44 7.02 8.45
CA ASP A 37 -0.70 7.42 9.26
C ASP A 37 -0.28 7.78 10.69
N SER A 38 0.57 6.99 11.34
CA SER A 38 1.13 7.33 12.67
C SER A 38 1.82 8.70 12.67
N PHE A 39 2.59 9.03 11.62
CA PHE A 39 3.22 10.35 11.51
C PHE A 39 2.23 11.47 11.18
N SER A 40 1.14 11.16 10.46
CA SER A 40 0.01 12.08 10.27
C SER A 40 -0.62 12.44 11.60
N SER A 41 -1.00 11.42 12.40
CA SER A 41 -1.56 11.55 13.74
C SER A 41 -0.67 12.37 14.67
N LEU A 42 0.64 12.09 14.68
CA LEU A 42 1.63 12.84 15.46
C LEU A 42 1.71 14.31 15.03
N GLY A 43 1.75 14.58 13.72
CA GLY A 43 1.79 15.94 13.18
C GLY A 43 0.53 16.74 13.50
N MET A 44 -0.65 16.14 13.33
CA MET A 44 -1.95 16.73 13.64
C MET A 44 -2.10 17.01 15.14
N THR A 45 -1.71 16.06 15.98
CA THR A 45 -1.71 16.21 17.45
C THR A 45 -0.77 17.32 17.88
N SER A 46 0.47 17.32 17.39
CA SER A 46 1.48 18.32 17.73
C SER A 46 1.08 19.72 17.26
N GLY A 47 0.56 19.84 16.02
CA GLY A 47 0.02 21.09 15.49
C GLY A 47 -1.15 21.63 16.32
N SER A 48 -1.97 20.73 16.88
CA SER A 48 -3.08 21.10 17.77
C SER A 48 -2.57 21.61 19.12
N PHE A 49 -1.55 20.96 19.71
CA PHE A 49 -0.88 21.44 20.94
C PHE A 49 -0.27 22.84 20.78
N ILE A 50 0.22 23.22 19.59
CA ILE A 50 0.72 24.58 19.32
C ILE A 50 -0.39 25.63 19.48
N THR A 51 -1.65 25.23 19.32
CA THR A 51 -2.79 26.15 19.41
C THR A 51 -3.51 26.15 20.75
N SER A 52 -3.50 25.05 21.51
CA SER A 52 -3.77 24.99 22.96
C SER A 52 -3.60 23.56 23.49
N GLN A 53 -3.44 23.39 24.81
CA GLN A 53 -3.32 22.06 25.42
C GLN A 53 -4.60 21.21 25.28
N GLU A 54 -5.77 21.80 25.54
CA GLU A 54 -7.06 21.10 25.39
C GLU A 54 -7.28 20.59 23.96
N LYS A 55 -6.87 21.36 22.94
CA LYS A 55 -6.87 20.94 21.51
C LYS A 55 -6.03 19.71 21.28
N GLY A 56 -4.82 19.73 21.86
CA GLY A 56 -3.89 18.64 21.71
C GLY A 56 -4.44 17.35 22.30
N TYR A 57 -5.11 17.39 23.46
CA TYR A 57 -5.72 16.22 24.08
C TYR A 57 -6.94 15.70 23.33
N ASP A 58 -7.87 16.57 22.93
CA ASP A 58 -9.05 16.18 22.14
C ASP A 58 -8.63 15.56 20.80
N ARG A 59 -7.65 16.20 20.14
CA ARG A 59 -7.08 15.69 18.89
C ARG A 59 -6.30 14.40 19.09
N PHE A 60 -5.55 14.27 20.18
CA PHE A 60 -4.84 13.04 20.50
C PHE A 60 -5.83 11.86 20.65
N ILE A 61 -6.96 12.06 21.33
CA ILE A 61 -7.99 11.01 21.49
C ILE A 61 -8.61 10.64 20.14
N ASP A 62 -8.94 11.62 19.29
CA ASP A 62 -9.50 11.39 17.96
C ASP A 62 -8.51 10.65 17.03
N GLU A 63 -7.24 11.06 17.02
CA GLU A 63 -6.20 10.45 16.17
C GLU A 63 -5.76 9.08 16.68
N VAL A 64 -5.54 8.91 18.00
CA VAL A 64 -5.15 7.62 18.61
C VAL A 64 -6.31 6.63 18.61
N GLY A 65 -7.55 7.09 18.84
CA GLY A 65 -8.74 6.25 18.75
C GLY A 65 -8.91 5.66 17.35
N THR A 66 -8.76 6.49 16.32
CA THR A 66 -8.79 6.03 14.93
C THR A 66 -7.64 5.06 14.64
N GLU A 67 -6.41 5.35 15.08
CA GLU A 67 -5.23 4.50 14.86
C GLU A 67 -5.33 3.14 15.57
N ILE A 68 -5.95 3.07 16.75
CA ILE A 68 -6.21 1.81 17.48
C ILE A 68 -7.26 0.95 16.76
N VAL A 69 -8.35 1.57 16.28
CA VAL A 69 -9.35 0.88 15.45
C VAL A 69 -8.70 0.36 14.16
N TRP A 70 -7.74 1.09 13.64
CA TRP A 70 -7.04 0.77 12.40
C TRP A 70 -6.01 -0.37 12.56
N LEU A 71 -5.14 -0.30 13.58
CA LEU A 71 -4.11 -1.32 13.87
C LEU A 71 -4.67 -2.57 14.56
N GLY A 72 -5.76 -2.43 15.33
CA GLY A 72 -6.39 -3.52 16.08
C GLY A 72 -7.65 -4.07 15.42
N GLY A 73 -8.55 -3.19 14.98
CA GLY A 73 -9.88 -3.54 14.45
C GLY A 73 -9.84 -4.28 13.13
N VAL A 74 -9.01 -3.88 12.15
CA VAL A 74 -8.93 -4.57 10.85
C VAL A 74 -8.38 -6.00 10.96
N PRO A 75 -7.29 -6.27 11.73
CA PRO A 75 -6.85 -7.63 11.99
C PRO A 75 -7.87 -8.48 12.77
N ILE A 76 -8.55 -7.89 13.77
CA ILE A 76 -9.56 -8.59 14.59
C ILE A 76 -10.81 -8.89 13.76
N TYR A 77 -11.31 -7.93 12.98
CA TYR A 77 -12.45 -8.11 12.10
C TYR A 77 -12.18 -9.18 11.05
N LYS A 78 -11.02 -9.13 10.38
CA LYS A 78 -10.62 -10.19 9.43
C LYS A 78 -10.51 -11.55 10.12
N TRP A 79 -9.97 -11.60 11.34
CA TRP A 79 -9.90 -12.83 12.13
C TRP A 79 -11.29 -13.38 12.50
N LEU A 80 -12.22 -12.52 12.91
CA LEU A 80 -13.62 -12.88 13.19
C LEU A 80 -14.30 -13.43 11.93
N PHE A 81 -14.19 -12.71 10.81
CA PHE A 81 -14.81 -13.11 9.53
C PHE A 81 -14.20 -14.42 8.97
N ASP A 82 -12.89 -14.61 9.08
CA ASP A 82 -12.18 -15.87 8.74
C ASP A 82 -12.66 -17.04 9.63
N LYS A 83 -13.01 -16.79 10.89
CA LYS A 83 -13.45 -17.82 11.86
C LYS A 83 -14.93 -18.14 11.78
N THR A 84 -15.78 -17.18 11.44
CA THR A 84 -17.23 -17.34 11.42
C THR A 84 -17.72 -17.59 9.99
N VAL A 85 -17.77 -16.56 9.15
CA VAL A 85 -18.43 -16.59 7.84
C VAL A 85 -17.77 -17.62 6.90
N PHE A 86 -16.46 -17.53 6.68
CA PHE A 86 -15.79 -18.44 5.74
C PHE A 86 -15.83 -19.91 6.20
N ASN A 87 -15.73 -20.14 7.51
CA ASN A 87 -15.77 -21.49 8.08
C ASN A 87 -17.18 -22.09 8.05
N ILE A 88 -18.23 -21.28 8.28
CA ILE A 88 -19.64 -21.71 8.23
C ILE A 88 -20.07 -22.05 6.79
N TYR A 89 -19.66 -21.24 5.81
CA TYR A 89 -20.02 -21.47 4.40
C TYR A 89 -19.10 -22.46 3.67
N GLY A 90 -18.11 -23.06 4.35
CA GLY A 90 -17.13 -23.96 3.72
C GLY A 90 -16.27 -23.28 2.63
N LEU A 91 -16.25 -21.94 2.61
CA LEU A 91 -15.53 -21.13 1.64
C LEU A 91 -14.10 -20.89 2.14
N ASP A 92 -13.09 -21.22 1.34
CA ASP A 92 -11.70 -20.97 1.71
C ASP A 92 -11.35 -19.50 1.46
N SER A 93 -11.09 -18.74 2.54
CA SER A 93 -10.78 -17.30 2.51
C SER A 93 -9.51 -16.93 1.74
N LYS A 94 -8.76 -17.93 1.24
CA LYS A 94 -7.60 -17.76 0.36
C LYS A 94 -7.93 -17.77 -1.12
N TYR A 95 -9.13 -18.19 -1.51
CA TYR A 95 -9.58 -18.09 -2.90
C TYR A 95 -9.82 -16.62 -3.24
N ASP A 96 -9.12 -16.13 -4.26
CA ASP A 96 -9.26 -14.76 -4.72
C ASP A 96 -10.49 -14.62 -5.63
N ALA A 97 -11.47 -13.81 -5.23
CA ALA A 97 -12.69 -13.61 -6.02
C ALA A 97 -12.45 -12.97 -7.40
N ARG A 98 -11.26 -12.42 -7.67
CA ARG A 98 -10.88 -12.01 -9.04
C ARG A 98 -10.84 -13.19 -10.01
N ASN A 99 -10.58 -14.40 -9.51
CA ASN A 99 -10.70 -15.63 -10.28
C ASN A 99 -12.17 -15.90 -10.69
N LEU A 100 -13.14 -15.51 -9.84
CA LEU A 100 -14.58 -15.65 -10.10
C LEU A 100 -15.11 -14.56 -11.05
N LYS A 101 -14.67 -13.30 -10.92
CA LYS A 101 -15.05 -12.21 -11.84
C LYS A 101 -14.67 -12.47 -13.30
N LYS A 102 -13.60 -13.23 -13.55
CA LYS A 102 -13.19 -13.64 -14.91
C LYS A 102 -14.10 -14.73 -15.48
N LEU A 103 -14.74 -15.54 -14.62
CA LEU A 103 -15.79 -16.49 -14.99
C LEU A 103 -17.12 -15.78 -15.25
N GLU A 104 -17.52 -14.80 -14.42
CA GLU A 104 -18.75 -14.01 -14.65
C GLU A 104 -18.71 -13.19 -15.95
N LYS A 105 -17.54 -12.66 -16.34
CA LYS A 105 -17.39 -11.96 -17.63
C LYS A 105 -17.63 -12.88 -18.84
N LYS A 106 -17.57 -14.20 -18.68
CA LYS A 106 -18.00 -15.18 -19.69
C LYS A 106 -19.50 -15.50 -19.64
N GLN A 107 -20.24 -15.01 -18.64
CA GLN A 107 -21.60 -15.48 -18.33
C GLN A 107 -22.66 -14.38 -18.15
N LYS A 108 -22.35 -13.10 -18.36
CA LYS A 108 -23.36 -12.02 -18.26
C LYS A 108 -24.14 -11.83 -19.56
N ASN A 109 -25.13 -12.71 -19.73
CA ASN A 109 -26.45 -12.37 -20.26
C ASN A 109 -27.47 -12.81 -19.20
N THR A 110 -27.80 -11.94 -18.25
CA THR A 110 -29.10 -11.84 -17.55
C THR A 110 -29.00 -10.75 -16.49
N ALA A 111 -29.98 -9.85 -16.52
CA ALA A 111 -30.09 -8.71 -15.65
C ALA A 111 -30.95 -9.05 -14.42
N SER A 112 -30.42 -8.79 -13.23
CA SER A 112 -31.22 -8.63 -12.02
C SER A 112 -30.49 -7.69 -11.05
N PRO A 113 -31.03 -6.50 -10.73
CA PRO A 113 -30.41 -5.57 -9.79
C PRO A 113 -31.09 -5.67 -8.42
N SER A 114 -30.41 -6.20 -7.40
CA SER A 114 -30.69 -5.82 -6.02
C SER A 114 -29.48 -6.10 -5.11
N PHE A 115 -29.33 -5.25 -4.08
CA PHE A 115 -28.30 -5.29 -3.03
C PHE A 115 -26.86 -4.83 -3.39
N LYS A 116 -26.73 -3.60 -3.91
CA LYS A 116 -25.44 -3.01 -4.31
C LYS A 116 -24.61 -2.33 -3.20
N SER A 117 -25.14 -1.99 -2.02
CA SER A 117 -24.37 -1.21 -1.03
C SER A 117 -23.61 -2.07 -0.02
N LEU A 118 -24.28 -2.99 0.68
CA LEU A 118 -23.62 -3.86 1.67
C LEU A 118 -22.92 -5.06 1.00
N GLY A 119 -23.52 -5.64 -0.05
CA GLY A 119 -22.94 -6.75 -0.83
C GLY A 119 -21.62 -6.40 -1.53
N SER A 120 -21.52 -5.18 -2.08
CA SER A 120 -20.28 -4.70 -2.73
C SER A 120 -19.19 -4.33 -1.72
N MET A 121 -19.57 -3.88 -0.52
CA MET A 121 -18.65 -3.69 0.60
C MET A 121 -18.14 -5.04 1.12
N THR A 122 -19.01 -6.02 1.39
CA THR A 122 -18.58 -7.35 1.86
C THR A 122 -17.73 -8.11 0.85
N GLU A 123 -18.01 -7.94 -0.43
CA GLU A 123 -17.23 -8.57 -1.50
C GLU A 123 -15.94 -7.81 -1.81
N SER A 124 -15.84 -6.50 -1.56
CA SER A 124 -14.59 -5.75 -1.69
C SER A 124 -13.66 -5.94 -0.49
N LEU A 125 -14.20 -5.97 0.74
CA LEU A 125 -13.47 -6.09 2.02
C LEU A 125 -12.63 -7.37 2.19
N ALA A 126 -12.73 -8.36 1.31
CA ALA A 126 -11.99 -9.60 1.40
C ALA A 126 -10.65 -9.64 0.60
N TYR A 127 -10.42 -8.78 -0.42
CA TYR A 127 -9.47 -9.16 -1.49
C TYR A 127 -8.27 -8.23 -1.82
N ASN A 128 -8.11 -7.06 -1.19
CA ASN A 128 -6.82 -6.35 -1.14
C ASN A 128 -6.79 -5.40 0.05
N SER A 129 -5.94 -5.66 1.05
CA SER A 129 -5.98 -4.90 2.29
C SER A 129 -5.83 -3.39 2.13
N VAL A 130 -5.04 -2.92 1.16
CA VAL A 130 -4.86 -1.48 0.89
C VAL A 130 -6.10 -0.88 0.25
N LYS A 131 -6.71 -1.56 -0.74
CA LYS A 131 -7.96 -1.08 -1.36
C LYS A 131 -9.14 -1.13 -0.39
N ASN A 132 -9.18 -2.14 0.46
CA ASN A 132 -10.23 -2.29 1.47
C ASN A 132 -10.13 -1.16 2.48
N MET A 133 -8.91 -0.83 2.90
CA MET A 133 -8.68 0.30 3.78
C MET A 133 -9.08 1.63 3.12
N TRP A 134 -8.74 1.84 1.84
CA TRP A 134 -9.17 3.04 1.12
C TRP A 134 -10.69 3.22 1.09
N ILE A 135 -11.45 2.12 0.91
CA ILE A 135 -12.92 2.16 0.92
C ILE A 135 -13.45 2.49 2.32
N VAL A 136 -12.90 1.85 3.36
CA VAL A 136 -13.29 2.09 4.75
C VAL A 136 -12.98 3.54 5.15
N ASP A 137 -11.78 4.02 4.86
CA ASP A 137 -11.37 5.40 5.12
C ASP A 137 -12.27 6.37 4.35
N GLY A 138 -12.59 6.10 3.08
CA GLY A 138 -13.52 6.94 2.32
C GLY A 138 -14.93 7.00 2.92
N ALA A 139 -15.41 5.92 3.53
CA ALA A 139 -16.68 5.92 4.26
C ALA A 139 -16.59 6.74 5.55
N ILE A 140 -15.53 6.55 6.35
CA ILE A 140 -15.27 7.31 7.58
C ILE A 140 -15.14 8.82 7.27
N THR A 141 -14.41 9.16 6.19
CA THR A 141 -14.29 10.53 5.70
C THR A 141 -15.68 11.12 5.42
N SER A 142 -16.57 10.35 4.78
CA SER A 142 -17.90 10.82 4.43
C SER A 142 -18.76 11.09 5.67
N GLU A 143 -18.73 10.18 6.66
CA GLU A 143 -19.41 10.39 7.94
C GLU A 143 -18.86 11.62 8.69
N ARG A 144 -17.53 11.78 8.77
CA ARG A 144 -16.91 12.97 9.40
C ARG A 144 -17.30 14.29 8.73
N LEU A 145 -17.47 14.28 7.41
CA LEU A 145 -17.92 15.47 6.67
C LEU A 145 -19.41 15.75 6.92
N LEU A 146 -20.25 14.71 7.00
CA LEU A 146 -21.68 14.86 7.26
C LEU A 146 -21.98 15.27 8.71
N ASP A 147 -21.24 14.72 9.67
CA ASP A 147 -21.37 15.01 11.10
C ASP A 147 -20.66 16.31 11.50
N SER A 148 -20.04 17.01 10.54
CA SER A 148 -19.44 18.31 10.80
C SER A 148 -20.49 19.31 11.26
N ARG A 149 -20.26 19.93 12.42
CA ARG A 149 -21.28 20.76 13.08
C ARG A 149 -21.28 22.19 12.58
N ASN A 150 -20.20 22.60 11.92
CA ASN A 150 -20.04 23.94 11.39
C ASN A 150 -19.08 23.96 10.17
N PRO A 151 -19.06 25.05 9.38
CA PRO A 151 -18.19 25.17 8.20
C PRO A 151 -16.68 25.10 8.51
N GLN A 152 -16.26 25.49 9.71
CA GLN A 152 -14.85 25.44 10.11
C GLN A 152 -14.39 23.99 10.32
N GLU A 153 -15.19 23.18 11.04
CA GLU A 153 -15.00 21.75 11.24
C GLU A 153 -15.06 21.00 9.91
N PHE A 154 -16.04 21.32 9.06
CA PHE A 154 -16.16 20.73 7.73
C PHE A 154 -14.88 20.91 6.91
N ILE A 155 -14.36 22.15 6.83
CA ILE A 155 -13.14 22.43 6.07
C ILE A 155 -11.91 21.77 6.72
N GLY A 156 -11.85 21.72 8.05
CA GLY A 156 -10.79 21.01 8.78
C GLY A 156 -10.76 19.53 8.42
N TYR A 157 -11.91 18.84 8.49
CA TYR A 157 -12.02 17.45 8.05
C TYR A 157 -11.73 17.31 6.56
N ALA A 158 -12.24 18.19 5.70
CA ALA A 158 -11.98 18.12 4.27
C ALA A 158 -10.48 18.19 3.94
N ILE A 159 -9.72 19.09 4.57
CA ILE A 159 -8.26 19.17 4.37
C ILE A 159 -7.58 17.90 4.90
N LYS A 160 -7.90 17.47 6.12
CA LYS A 160 -7.28 16.27 6.74
C LYS A 160 -7.49 15.05 5.85
N GLU A 161 -8.75 14.75 5.56
CA GLU A 161 -9.18 13.55 4.89
C GLU A 161 -8.73 13.56 3.41
N ALA A 162 -8.74 14.72 2.74
CA ALA A 162 -8.19 14.84 1.38
C ALA A 162 -6.68 14.56 1.34
N PHE A 163 -5.91 15.08 2.30
CA PHE A 163 -4.49 14.78 2.41
C PHE A 163 -4.24 13.30 2.73
N SER A 164 -4.97 12.73 3.69
CA SER A 164 -4.90 11.30 4.04
C SER A 164 -5.20 10.40 2.84
N LEU A 165 -6.36 10.58 2.20
CA LEU A 165 -6.75 9.80 1.03
C LEU A 165 -5.73 9.92 -0.12
N CYS A 166 -5.20 11.12 -0.33
CA CYS A 166 -4.18 11.35 -1.36
C CYS A 166 -2.85 10.66 -1.02
N PHE A 167 -2.23 10.95 0.13
CA PHE A 167 -0.85 10.53 0.43
C PHE A 167 -0.72 9.11 0.99
N LEU A 168 -1.78 8.55 1.56
CA LEU A 168 -1.81 7.14 1.95
C LEU A 168 -1.98 6.23 0.72
N TYR A 169 -2.94 6.55 -0.17
CA TYR A 169 -3.37 5.62 -1.22
C TYR A 169 -2.93 5.98 -2.64
N TYR A 170 -2.95 7.26 -3.01
CA TYR A 170 -2.80 7.68 -4.41
C TYR A 170 -1.39 8.16 -4.76
N ALA A 171 -0.85 9.09 -3.98
CA ALA A 171 0.41 9.75 -4.28
C ALA A 171 1.60 8.79 -4.24
N GLY A 172 1.55 7.75 -3.40
CA GLY A 172 2.64 6.80 -3.22
C GLY A 172 3.12 6.16 -4.51
N GLY A 173 2.21 5.63 -5.33
CA GLY A 173 2.56 5.00 -6.62
C GLY A 173 3.07 6.02 -7.64
N LYS A 174 2.54 7.25 -7.64
CA LYS A 174 3.01 8.33 -8.52
C LYS A 174 4.40 8.83 -8.15
N ILE A 175 4.66 9.04 -6.87
CA ILE A 175 5.97 9.46 -6.35
C ILE A 175 6.99 8.36 -6.65
N GLN A 176 6.64 7.10 -6.43
CA GLN A 176 7.51 5.97 -6.77
C GLN A 176 7.87 5.96 -8.27
N LYS A 177 6.88 6.06 -9.17
CA LYS A 177 7.12 6.14 -10.62
C LYS A 177 7.97 7.34 -11.01
N PHE A 178 7.76 8.49 -10.37
CA PHE A 178 8.58 9.68 -10.59
C PHE A 178 10.04 9.45 -10.18
N LEU A 179 10.28 8.85 -9.01
CA LEU A 179 11.61 8.52 -8.52
C LEU A 179 12.30 7.45 -9.38
N GLU A 180 11.55 6.45 -9.86
CA GLU A 180 12.01 5.44 -10.82
C GLU A 180 12.40 6.08 -12.17
N ASN A 181 11.57 6.98 -12.70
CA ASN A 181 11.88 7.73 -13.92
C ASN A 181 13.10 8.64 -13.74
N ASN A 182 13.29 9.23 -12.57
CA ASN A 182 14.48 10.04 -12.28
C ASN A 182 15.74 9.18 -12.19
N ALA A 183 15.67 7.98 -11.60
CA ALA A 183 16.78 7.04 -11.59
C ALA A 183 17.15 6.60 -13.02
N MET A 184 16.15 6.36 -13.87
CA MET A 184 16.34 6.09 -15.30
C MET A 184 17.03 7.26 -16.01
N LYS A 185 16.50 8.49 -15.88
CA LYS A 185 17.02 9.67 -16.60
C LYS A 185 18.42 10.08 -16.12
N LYS A 186 18.66 10.10 -14.81
CA LYS A 186 19.92 10.64 -14.23
C LYS A 186 21.03 9.61 -14.09
N HIS A 187 20.68 8.33 -13.93
CA HIS A 187 21.67 7.28 -13.65
C HIS A 187 21.66 6.14 -14.67
N ASN A 188 20.72 6.12 -15.62
CA ASN A 188 20.48 4.98 -16.52
C ASN A 188 20.37 3.66 -15.74
N ARG A 189 19.58 3.66 -14.65
CA ARG A 189 19.35 2.47 -13.81
C ARG A 189 17.85 2.25 -13.59
N ASN A 190 17.36 1.09 -14.02
CA ASN A 190 16.00 0.65 -13.73
C ASN A 190 15.91 0.10 -12.32
N ILE A 191 15.10 0.75 -11.47
CA ILE A 191 14.89 0.35 -10.08
C ILE A 191 13.44 -0.09 -9.83
N ALA A 192 12.66 -0.38 -10.87
CA ALA A 192 11.25 -0.78 -10.73
C ALA A 192 11.07 -2.12 -10.00
N LEU A 193 12.05 -3.03 -10.11
CA LEU A 193 12.02 -4.36 -9.46
C LEU A 193 11.88 -4.27 -7.93
N ASP A 194 11.32 -5.32 -7.32
CA ASP A 194 11.21 -5.46 -5.86
C ASP A 194 12.60 -5.41 -5.20
N ALA A 195 12.70 -4.73 -4.06
CA ALA A 195 13.95 -4.61 -3.31
C ALA A 195 14.55 -5.99 -2.96
N ARG A 196 13.75 -7.00 -2.63
CA ARG A 196 14.20 -8.37 -2.38
C ARG A 196 14.92 -8.95 -3.58
N VAL A 197 14.36 -8.75 -4.77
CA VAL A 197 14.94 -9.26 -6.02
C VAL A 197 16.29 -8.62 -6.25
N LEU A 198 16.36 -7.28 -6.21
CA LEU A 198 17.59 -6.52 -6.44
C LEU A 198 18.67 -6.83 -5.40
N GLU A 199 18.28 -7.17 -4.17
CA GLU A 199 19.20 -7.45 -3.08
C GLU A 199 19.76 -8.88 -3.10
N ASN A 200 19.04 -9.82 -3.72
CA ASN A 200 19.40 -11.22 -3.78
C ASN A 200 20.67 -11.46 -4.61
N ASN A 201 21.51 -12.41 -4.21
CA ASN A 201 22.69 -12.80 -4.99
C ASN A 201 22.30 -13.56 -6.27
N TYR A 202 21.14 -14.23 -6.29
CA TYR A 202 20.65 -14.94 -7.46
C TYR A 202 20.55 -14.05 -8.71
N ILE A 203 19.98 -12.84 -8.60
CA ILE A 203 19.88 -11.93 -9.76
C ILE A 203 21.26 -11.50 -10.28
N LYS A 204 22.25 -11.36 -9.39
CA LYS A 204 23.62 -11.02 -9.81
C LYS A 204 24.25 -12.16 -10.60
N GLN A 205 24.08 -13.39 -10.12
CA GLN A 205 24.60 -14.60 -10.77
C GLN A 205 24.01 -14.77 -12.16
N ILE A 206 22.68 -14.75 -12.30
CA ILE A 206 22.03 -14.95 -13.62
C ILE A 206 22.32 -13.81 -14.62
N PHE A 207 22.66 -12.60 -14.14
CA PHE A 207 23.11 -11.49 -14.97
C PHE A 207 24.56 -11.68 -15.42
N LYS A 208 25.44 -12.09 -14.49
CA LYS A 208 26.85 -12.38 -14.76
C LYS A 208 27.02 -13.55 -15.72
N ASP A 209 26.27 -14.61 -15.51
CA ASP A 209 26.35 -15.86 -16.27
C ASP A 209 25.53 -15.78 -17.58
N GLY A 210 24.76 -14.70 -17.80
CA GLY A 210 23.92 -14.50 -18.98
C GLY A 210 22.70 -15.42 -19.09
N THR A 211 22.48 -16.31 -18.11
CA THR A 211 21.36 -17.27 -18.08
C THR A 211 19.98 -16.61 -18.02
N ILE A 212 19.91 -15.33 -17.63
CA ILE A 212 18.67 -14.56 -17.72
C ILE A 212 18.16 -14.42 -19.17
N LYS A 213 19.05 -14.38 -20.16
CA LYS A 213 18.69 -14.22 -21.58
C LYS A 213 17.83 -15.39 -22.07
N SER A 214 18.22 -16.63 -21.76
CA SER A 214 17.43 -17.81 -22.15
C SER A 214 16.05 -17.81 -21.49
N SER A 215 15.94 -17.30 -20.26
CA SER A 215 14.66 -17.16 -19.57
C SER A 215 13.77 -16.08 -20.18
N LEU A 216 14.36 -14.97 -20.64
CA LEU A 216 13.66 -13.89 -21.35
C LEU A 216 13.19 -14.36 -22.75
N ASP A 217 14.06 -15.01 -23.50
CA ASP A 217 13.77 -15.52 -24.84
C ASP A 217 12.69 -16.63 -24.79
N ALA A 218 12.74 -17.51 -23.78
CA ALA A 218 11.70 -18.51 -23.55
C ALA A 218 10.33 -17.88 -23.26
N PHE A 219 10.31 -16.74 -22.57
CA PHE A 219 9.09 -16.00 -22.26
C PHE A 219 8.56 -15.24 -23.47
N ASP A 220 9.43 -14.69 -24.32
CA ASP A 220 9.03 -13.97 -25.54
C ASP A 220 8.44 -14.88 -26.63
N LYS A 221 8.73 -16.18 -26.57
CA LYS A 221 8.13 -17.19 -27.46
C LYS A 221 6.67 -17.52 -27.11
N ILE A 222 6.21 -17.16 -25.91
CA ILE A 222 4.83 -17.37 -25.50
C ILE A 222 3.99 -16.33 -26.25
N LYS A 223 2.91 -16.74 -26.92
CA LYS A 223 1.99 -15.77 -27.50
C LYS A 223 1.40 -14.95 -26.34
N LYS A 224 0.96 -13.71 -26.58
CA LYS A 224 0.30 -12.87 -25.56
C LYS A 224 -1.04 -13.44 -25.06
N ASP A 225 -1.28 -14.73 -25.24
CA ASP A 225 -2.45 -15.42 -24.74
C ASP A 225 -2.31 -15.66 -23.22
N PRO A 226 -3.30 -15.20 -22.43
CA PRO A 226 -3.30 -15.37 -20.98
C PRO A 226 -3.22 -16.82 -20.49
N ILE A 227 -3.72 -17.79 -21.28
CA ILE A 227 -3.75 -19.21 -20.88
C ILE A 227 -2.37 -19.82 -21.08
N GLU A 228 -1.75 -19.60 -22.25
CA GLU A 228 -0.37 -20.04 -22.50
C GLU A 228 0.61 -19.48 -21.46
N LEU A 229 0.45 -18.20 -21.10
CA LEU A 229 1.27 -17.59 -20.06
C LEU A 229 1.04 -18.25 -18.70
N TYR A 230 -0.22 -18.50 -18.31
CA TYR A 230 -0.53 -19.19 -17.06
C TYR A 230 0.08 -20.60 -17.00
N ASP A 231 -0.05 -21.35 -18.09
CA ASP A 231 0.53 -22.69 -18.26
C ASP A 231 2.04 -22.68 -18.15
N PHE A 232 2.71 -21.72 -18.80
CA PHE A 232 4.14 -21.56 -18.75
C PHE A 232 4.64 -21.38 -17.31
N LEU A 233 3.96 -20.55 -16.51
CA LEU A 233 4.33 -20.30 -15.11
C LEU A 233 4.28 -21.59 -14.26
N HIS A 234 3.31 -22.46 -14.53
CA HIS A 234 3.16 -23.73 -13.82
C HIS A 234 4.16 -24.80 -14.28
N LYS A 235 4.37 -24.91 -15.59
CA LYS A 235 5.24 -25.92 -16.20
C LYS A 235 6.74 -25.60 -16.04
N ASN A 236 7.09 -24.33 -15.84
CA ASN A 236 8.49 -23.88 -15.76
C ASN A 236 8.85 -23.23 -14.41
N PRO A 237 8.71 -23.95 -13.27
CA PRO A 237 8.97 -23.37 -11.95
C PRO A 237 10.43 -22.92 -11.76
N ASN A 238 11.35 -23.47 -12.55
CA ASN A 238 12.78 -23.18 -12.50
C ASN A 238 13.21 -22.00 -13.36
N ASN A 239 12.34 -21.47 -14.23
CA ASN A 239 12.64 -20.30 -15.04
C ASN A 239 12.92 -19.07 -14.15
N ALA A 240 13.92 -18.27 -14.51
CA ALA A 240 14.36 -17.15 -13.69
C ALA A 240 13.25 -16.13 -13.43
N ILE A 241 12.41 -15.85 -14.43
CA ILE A 241 11.27 -14.92 -14.31
C ILE A 241 10.26 -15.46 -13.30
N VAL A 242 9.96 -16.77 -13.35
CA VAL A 242 9.03 -17.41 -12.41
C VAL A 242 9.58 -17.36 -10.98
N LYS A 243 10.88 -17.64 -10.78
CA LYS A 243 11.53 -17.52 -9.47
C LYS A 243 11.49 -16.09 -8.93
N ILE A 244 11.79 -15.11 -9.78
CA ILE A 244 11.78 -13.68 -9.42
C ILE A 244 10.35 -13.21 -9.10
N ALA A 245 9.36 -13.67 -9.86
CA ALA A 245 7.95 -13.36 -9.63
C ALA A 245 7.45 -13.92 -8.28
N LYS A 246 7.83 -15.16 -7.94
CA LYS A 246 7.60 -15.74 -6.60
C LYS A 246 8.29 -14.93 -5.51
N GLN A 247 9.54 -14.52 -5.74
CA GLN A 247 10.30 -13.73 -4.78
C GLN A 247 9.69 -12.34 -4.52
N SER A 248 9.03 -11.76 -5.53
CA SER A 248 8.34 -10.46 -5.46
C SER A 248 6.90 -10.56 -4.94
N ASP A 249 6.46 -11.76 -4.52
CA ASP A 249 5.05 -12.09 -4.20
C ASP A 249 4.05 -11.75 -5.32
N ILE A 250 4.50 -11.66 -6.59
CA ILE A 250 3.60 -11.54 -7.75
C ILE A 250 2.89 -12.87 -7.99
N ILE A 251 3.61 -13.97 -7.76
CA ILE A 251 3.07 -15.34 -7.75
C ILE A 251 3.13 -15.85 -6.32
N VAL A 252 1.98 -16.29 -5.79
CA VAL A 252 1.90 -16.85 -4.45
C VAL A 252 2.23 -18.34 -4.51
N SER A 253 3.16 -18.78 -3.67
CA SER A 253 3.49 -20.20 -3.51
C SER A 253 2.61 -20.89 -2.47
N TYR A 254 2.19 -22.12 -2.74
CA TYR A 254 1.37 -22.93 -1.82
C TYR A 254 2.19 -23.43 -0.64
N LYS A 255 1.79 -23.09 0.61
CA LYS A 255 2.34 -23.64 1.88
C LYS A 255 3.87 -23.84 1.91
N ASN A 256 4.65 -22.84 1.49
CA ASN A 256 6.13 -22.90 1.41
C ASN A 256 6.69 -24.02 0.51
N THR A 257 5.87 -24.57 -0.38
CA THR A 257 6.32 -25.45 -1.47
C THR A 257 6.71 -24.61 -2.67
N ASP A 258 7.41 -25.21 -3.63
CA ASP A 258 7.72 -24.55 -4.91
C ASP A 258 6.52 -24.49 -5.88
N LYS A 259 5.37 -25.06 -5.50
CA LYS A 259 4.16 -25.07 -6.32
C LYS A 259 3.40 -23.74 -6.18
N ILE A 260 2.83 -23.27 -7.28
CA ILE A 260 1.98 -22.08 -7.32
C ILE A 260 0.66 -22.39 -6.61
N ASP A 261 0.18 -21.46 -5.77
CA ASP A 261 -1.14 -21.54 -5.16
C ASP A 261 -2.20 -21.13 -6.19
N THR A 262 -2.90 -22.12 -6.76
CA THR A 262 -3.92 -21.91 -7.79
C THR A 262 -5.15 -21.13 -7.30
N ARG A 263 -5.29 -20.96 -5.98
CA ARG A 263 -6.36 -20.20 -5.35
C ARG A 263 -6.09 -18.70 -5.37
N ALA A 264 -4.81 -18.31 -5.42
CA ALA A 264 -4.40 -16.92 -5.48
C ALA A 264 -4.51 -16.38 -6.91
N TYR A 265 -5.01 -15.15 -7.07
CA TYR A 265 -5.04 -14.50 -8.37
C TYR A 265 -3.62 -14.16 -8.83
N ILE A 266 -3.29 -14.56 -10.07
CA ILE A 266 -2.03 -14.19 -10.73
C ILE A 266 -2.31 -13.00 -11.65
N ASP A 267 -1.67 -11.88 -11.35
CA ASP A 267 -1.75 -10.68 -12.17
C ASP A 267 -0.76 -10.77 -13.34
N LEU A 268 -1.26 -11.22 -14.49
CA LEU A 268 -0.44 -11.46 -15.68
C LEU A 268 0.20 -10.17 -16.22
N GLU A 269 -0.46 -9.02 -16.09
CA GLU A 269 0.08 -7.72 -16.50
C GLU A 269 1.30 -7.34 -15.66
N LYS A 270 1.27 -7.65 -14.35
CA LYS A 270 2.44 -7.47 -13.47
C LYS A 270 3.59 -8.40 -13.86
N ILE A 271 3.31 -9.60 -14.36
CA ILE A 271 4.34 -10.52 -14.84
C ILE A 271 4.97 -9.98 -16.14
N GLU A 272 4.17 -9.46 -17.07
CA GLU A 272 4.70 -8.80 -18.27
C GLU A 272 5.54 -7.57 -17.93
N THR A 273 5.08 -6.77 -16.96
CA THR A 273 5.82 -5.60 -16.48
C THR A 273 7.14 -6.01 -15.85
N LEU A 274 7.13 -7.04 -14.99
CA LEU A 274 8.33 -7.64 -14.42
C LEU A 274 9.32 -8.07 -15.52
N LYS A 275 8.83 -8.75 -16.57
CA LYS A 275 9.67 -9.15 -17.72
C LYS A 275 10.30 -7.95 -18.41
N LYS A 276 9.51 -6.90 -18.68
CA LYS A 276 10.00 -5.66 -19.31
C LYS A 276 11.07 -5.00 -18.45
N ASP A 277 10.86 -4.94 -17.13
CA ASP A 277 11.80 -4.31 -16.22
C ASP A 277 13.10 -5.10 -16.05
N LEU A 278 13.01 -6.43 -15.99
CA LEU A 278 14.17 -7.32 -16.01
C LEU A 278 14.99 -7.16 -17.29
N ASN A 279 14.33 -7.14 -18.45
CA ASN A 279 14.99 -6.97 -19.73
C ASN A 279 15.73 -5.62 -19.79
N LYS A 280 15.05 -4.53 -19.42
CA LYS A 280 15.66 -3.19 -19.36
C LYS A 280 16.87 -3.15 -18.43
N LEU A 281 16.76 -3.72 -17.23
CA LEU A 281 17.86 -3.74 -16.27
C LEU A 281 19.04 -4.58 -16.79
N TYR A 282 18.76 -5.67 -17.50
CA TYR A 282 19.78 -6.54 -18.08
C TYR A 282 20.53 -5.85 -19.23
N GLU A 283 19.84 -5.14 -20.12
CA GLU A 283 20.51 -4.34 -21.16
C GLU A 283 21.39 -3.23 -20.55
N GLN A 284 20.89 -2.51 -19.54
CA GLN A 284 21.68 -1.52 -18.81
C GLN A 284 22.90 -2.13 -18.10
N TYR A 285 22.79 -3.36 -17.62
CA TYR A 285 23.91 -4.11 -17.05
C TYR A 285 24.96 -4.41 -18.12
N LYS A 286 24.58 -4.87 -19.32
CA LYS A 286 25.53 -5.10 -20.42
C LYS A 286 26.24 -3.82 -20.84
N GLU A 287 25.51 -2.73 -21.02
CA GLU A 287 26.09 -1.42 -21.35
C GLU A 287 27.09 -0.95 -20.29
N ALA A 288 26.77 -1.16 -19.01
CA ALA A 288 27.65 -0.81 -17.90
C ALA A 288 28.90 -1.70 -17.87
N ALA A 289 28.75 -3.00 -18.11
CA ALA A 289 29.85 -3.95 -18.17
C ALA A 289 30.80 -3.62 -19.35
N GLN A 290 30.27 -3.25 -20.51
CA GLN A 290 31.06 -2.78 -21.66
C GLN A 290 31.88 -1.51 -21.33
N LYS A 291 31.35 -0.65 -20.46
CA LYS A 291 32.04 0.55 -19.95
C LYS A 291 32.99 0.27 -18.78
N GLY A 292 33.28 -1.00 -18.48
CA GLY A 292 34.21 -1.42 -17.43
C GLY A 292 33.63 -1.40 -16.01
N GLU A 293 32.31 -1.26 -15.83
CA GLU A 293 31.68 -1.38 -14.50
C GLU A 293 31.48 -2.85 -14.11
N ASN A 294 32.06 -3.26 -12.97
CA ASN A 294 31.85 -4.62 -12.45
C ASN A 294 30.43 -4.83 -11.89
N THR A 295 30.03 -6.11 -11.81
CA THR A 295 28.69 -6.53 -11.37
C THR A 295 28.35 -6.00 -9.97
N GLU A 296 29.30 -6.05 -9.04
CA GLU A 296 29.14 -5.61 -7.66
C GLU A 296 28.84 -4.11 -7.57
N LYS A 297 29.58 -3.28 -8.30
CA LYS A 297 29.41 -1.82 -8.33
C LYS A 297 28.09 -1.44 -9.00
N PHE A 298 27.73 -2.12 -10.08
CA PHE A 298 26.44 -1.93 -10.74
C PHE A 298 25.27 -2.18 -9.78
N PHE A 299 25.21 -3.37 -9.17
CA PHE A 299 24.12 -3.70 -8.25
C PHE A 299 24.16 -2.88 -6.96
N LYS A 300 25.34 -2.46 -6.47
CA LYS A 300 25.44 -1.54 -5.32
C LYS A 300 24.75 -0.20 -5.60
N LYS A 301 24.93 0.37 -6.80
CA LYS A 301 24.24 1.60 -7.22
C LYS A 301 22.73 1.38 -7.35
N VAL A 302 22.30 0.31 -8.02
CA VAL A 302 20.87 -0.03 -8.20
C VAL A 302 20.18 -0.18 -6.84
N LYS A 303 20.79 -0.93 -5.91
CA LYS A 303 20.29 -1.11 -4.53
C LYS A 303 20.17 0.22 -3.80
N LYS A 304 21.21 1.06 -3.84
CA LYS A 304 21.19 2.38 -3.20
C LYS A 304 20.04 3.23 -3.72
N LEU A 305 19.88 3.29 -5.05
CA LEU A 305 18.80 4.06 -5.69
C LEU A 305 17.41 3.51 -5.32
N LYS A 306 17.21 2.19 -5.29
CA LYS A 306 15.94 1.59 -4.85
C LYS A 306 15.60 1.95 -3.40
N ARG A 307 16.57 1.79 -2.48
CA ARG A 307 16.37 2.11 -1.06
C ARG A 307 16.06 3.59 -0.87
N CYS A 308 16.81 4.48 -1.52
CA CYS A 308 16.54 5.92 -1.50
C CYS A 308 15.15 6.23 -2.05
N SER A 309 14.74 5.62 -3.17
CA SER A 309 13.40 5.83 -3.73
C SER A 309 12.29 5.46 -2.74
N ILE A 310 12.42 4.32 -2.05
CA ILE A 310 11.43 3.88 -1.05
C ILE A 310 11.39 4.85 0.14
N ILE A 311 12.55 5.23 0.68
CA ILE A 311 12.64 6.18 1.82
C ILE A 311 12.07 7.53 1.42
N THR A 312 12.42 8.05 0.25
CA THR A 312 11.93 9.34 -0.24
C THR A 312 10.42 9.30 -0.45
N ASN A 313 9.87 8.22 -1.00
CA ASN A 313 8.42 8.09 -1.18
C ASN A 313 7.65 8.17 0.16
N ILE A 314 8.09 7.37 1.14
CA ILE A 314 7.50 7.38 2.48
C ILE A 314 7.73 8.74 3.15
N GLY A 315 8.95 9.27 3.10
CA GLY A 315 9.32 10.55 3.70
C GLY A 315 8.54 11.73 3.11
N THR A 316 8.31 11.77 1.80
CA THR A 316 7.48 12.79 1.16
C THR A 316 6.03 12.70 1.63
N SER A 317 5.50 11.48 1.80
CA SER A 317 4.15 11.28 2.31
C SER A 317 4.04 11.70 3.78
N ILE A 318 5.01 11.33 4.61
CA ILE A 318 5.11 11.75 6.02
C ILE A 318 5.21 13.26 6.13
N PHE A 319 6.03 13.90 5.29
CA PHE A 319 6.17 15.36 5.29
C PHE A 319 4.85 16.04 4.90
N ALA A 320 4.18 15.54 3.87
CA ALA A 320 2.90 16.10 3.45
C ALA A 320 1.81 15.95 4.53
N LEU A 321 1.73 14.78 5.14
CA LEU A 321 0.71 14.46 6.16
C LEU A 321 1.03 15.09 7.52
N GLY A 322 2.25 14.94 8.01
CA GLY A 322 2.64 15.36 9.35
C GLY A 322 3.07 16.82 9.48
N ILE A 323 3.37 17.50 8.36
CA ILE A 323 3.83 18.90 8.39
C ILE A 323 2.96 19.80 7.51
N LEU A 324 2.81 19.49 6.22
CA LEU A 324 2.07 20.37 5.31
C LEU A 324 0.58 20.46 5.66
N ALA A 325 -0.10 19.34 5.90
CA ALA A 325 -1.53 19.35 6.23
C ALA A 325 -1.81 20.15 7.53
N PRO A 326 -1.14 19.89 8.67
CA PRO A 326 -1.27 20.72 9.86
C PRO A 326 -0.92 22.19 9.60
N GLY A 327 0.14 22.46 8.83
CA GLY A 327 0.56 23.83 8.49
C GLY A 327 -0.51 24.61 7.73
N VAL A 328 -1.14 23.99 6.72
CA VAL A 328 -2.25 24.59 5.97
C VAL A 328 -3.44 24.89 6.89
N MET A 329 -3.78 23.97 7.79
CA MET A 329 -4.86 24.19 8.76
C MET A 329 -4.54 25.33 9.74
N LEU A 330 -3.30 25.43 10.22
CA LEU A 330 -2.85 26.51 11.09
C LEU A 330 -2.89 27.87 10.40
N ILE A 331 -2.42 27.96 9.15
CA ILE A 331 -2.49 29.18 8.35
C ILE A 331 -3.94 29.59 8.15
N LYS A 332 -4.82 28.65 7.74
CA LYS A 332 -6.24 28.94 7.58
C LYS A 332 -6.82 29.56 8.86
N ARG A 333 -6.56 28.93 10.00
CA ARG A 333 -7.07 29.37 11.29
C ARG A 333 -6.59 30.77 11.69
N LYS A 334 -5.33 31.11 11.41
CA LYS A 334 -4.77 32.41 11.77
C LYS A 334 -5.26 33.56 10.89
N PHE A 335 -5.62 33.28 9.63
CA PHE A 335 -5.85 34.33 8.64
C PHE A 335 -7.29 34.40 8.10
N PHE A 336 -8.11 33.36 8.29
CA PHE A 336 -9.42 33.25 7.63
C PHE A 336 -10.60 32.97 8.57
N ASP A 337 -10.36 32.58 9.83
CA ASP A 337 -11.44 32.39 10.80
C ASP A 337 -11.54 33.63 11.71
N GLN A 338 -12.64 34.39 11.62
CA GLN A 338 -12.91 35.56 12.48
C GLN A 338 -13.25 35.18 13.94
N ASP A 339 -13.55 33.91 14.20
CA ASP A 339 -13.89 33.40 15.53
C ASP A 339 -12.73 32.54 16.06
N SER A 340 -11.87 33.16 16.85
CA SER A 340 -10.71 32.50 17.48
C SER A 340 -11.10 31.58 18.65
N GLU A 341 -12.34 31.74 19.14
CA GLU A 341 -12.88 31.03 20.29
C GLU A 341 -13.45 29.67 19.88
N PHE A 342 -13.27 28.71 20.78
CA PHE A 342 -13.37 27.30 20.44
C PHE A 342 -14.78 26.77 20.65
N GLN A 343 -15.30 25.89 19.78
CA GLN A 343 -16.66 25.39 19.96
C GLN A 343 -16.87 24.67 21.30
N THR A 344 -16.03 23.73 21.73
CA THR A 344 -16.24 23.07 23.04
C THR A 344 -16.20 24.07 24.18
N LYS A 345 -15.30 25.07 24.10
CA LYS A 345 -15.22 26.15 25.09
C LYS A 345 -16.44 27.08 25.01
N ARG A 346 -16.96 27.34 23.81
CA ARG A 346 -18.15 28.14 23.53
C ARG A 346 -19.42 27.41 23.95
N ASP A 347 -19.50 26.11 23.74
CA ASP A 347 -20.62 25.24 24.10
C ASP A 347 -20.64 25.04 25.61
N ILE A 348 -19.49 24.76 26.23
CA ILE A 348 -19.32 24.75 27.69
C ILE A 348 -19.64 26.14 28.27
N ARG A 349 -19.16 27.24 27.67
CA ARG A 349 -19.50 28.60 28.11
C ARG A 349 -21.00 28.85 27.98
N ASN A 350 -21.61 28.51 26.84
CA ASN A 350 -23.05 28.69 26.61
C ASN A 350 -23.89 27.81 27.54
N GLN A 351 -23.41 26.62 27.88
CA GLN A 351 -24.04 25.72 28.82
C GLN A 351 -23.90 26.26 30.25
N MET A 352 -22.72 26.73 30.64
CA MET A 352 -22.51 27.39 31.93
C MET A 352 -23.29 28.72 32.04
N ILE A 353 -23.52 29.46 30.95
CA ILE A 353 -24.40 30.63 30.90
C ILE A 353 -25.86 30.20 31.06
N LYS A 354 -26.31 29.15 30.35
CA LYS A 354 -27.66 28.57 30.51
C LYS A 354 -27.92 28.08 31.93
N ASP A 355 -26.89 27.50 32.56
CA ASP A 355 -26.96 26.95 33.91
C ASP A 355 -26.74 28.04 34.99
N GLY A 356 -26.51 29.30 34.59
CA GLY A 356 -26.36 30.45 35.48
C GLY A 356 -25.06 30.47 36.30
N ILE A 357 -24.05 29.69 35.90
CA ILE A 357 -22.76 29.55 36.59
C ILE A 357 -21.86 30.77 36.32
N ILE A 358 -21.98 31.35 35.13
CA ILE A 358 -21.27 32.55 34.68
C ILE A 358 -22.22 33.41 33.85
N ASN A 359 -22.08 34.74 33.95
CA ASN A 359 -22.91 35.72 33.24
C ASN A 359 -22.40 36.00 31.83
#